data_AF-A0A0A9X5F1-F1
#
_entry.id   AF-A0A0A9X5F1-F1
#
_cell.length_a   1.000
_cell.length_b   1.000
_cell.length_c   1.000
_cell.angle_alpha   90.00
_cell.angle_beta   90.00
_cell.angle_gamma   90.00
#
_symmetry.space_group_name_H-M   'P 1'
#
loop_
_entity.id
_entity.type
_entity.pdbx_description
1 polymer ?
#
loop_
_entity_poly.entity_id
_entity_poly.type
_entity_poly.pdbx_seq_one_letter_code
_entity_poly.pdbx_strand_id
1 'polypeptide(L)'
;MCDSRVTSKCKNLDTSGILEDRVYSSYVERLIRRTDGGGYTGHIPFGQSKYGKGYTPYTNSALCDFTTNYRRRLSTEWAPVSVIRRDPPLLIQPTEIYHKHVGMLPDYGGHVPGSKFRVGKTFGNDTRDAKRWLRGDFSM
;
A
#
# COMPACT_ATOMS: atom_id res chain seq x y z
N MET A 1 -36.81 -6.04 24.43
CA MET A 1 -36.56 -4.59 24.29
C MET A 1 -35.08 -4.37 23.98
N CYS A 2 -34.74 -3.80 22.82
CA CYS A 2 -33.36 -3.46 22.48
C CYS A 2 -33.09 -1.99 22.86
N ASP A 3 -31.99 -1.76 23.58
CA ASP A 3 -31.61 -0.46 24.15
C ASP A 3 -31.41 0.60 23.04
N SER A 4 -32.19 1.68 23.14
CA SER A 4 -32.20 2.83 22.21
C SER A 4 -30.93 3.69 22.27
N ARG A 5 -29.96 3.35 23.13
CA ARG A 5 -28.70 4.10 23.29
C ARG A 5 -27.59 3.74 22.30
N VAL A 6 -27.73 2.67 21.51
CA VAL A 6 -26.70 2.29 20.52
C VAL A 6 -26.83 3.10 19.21
N THR A 7 -28.00 3.66 18.91
CA THR A 7 -28.26 4.37 17.64
C THR A 7 -27.87 5.86 17.65
N SER A 8 -27.49 6.42 18.80
CA SER A 8 -27.18 7.86 18.92
C SER A 8 -25.71 8.21 18.73
N LYS A 9 -24.79 7.24 18.73
CA LYS A 9 -23.34 7.51 18.72
C LYS A 9 -22.74 7.83 17.34
N CYS A 10 -23.53 7.68 16.26
CA CYS A 10 -23.05 7.86 14.88
C CYS A 10 -23.39 9.22 14.25
N LYS A 11 -23.86 10.21 15.02
CA LYS A 11 -24.36 11.48 14.46
C LYS A 11 -23.37 12.66 14.45
N ASN A 12 -22.16 12.51 14.96
CA ASN A 12 -21.20 13.62 15.05
C ASN A 12 -19.84 13.23 14.44
N LEU A 13 -19.69 13.41 13.12
CA LEU A 13 -18.39 13.47 12.44
C LEU A 13 -18.44 14.56 11.35
N ASP A 14 -17.31 15.25 11.20
CA ASP A 14 -17.10 16.54 10.54
C ASP A 14 -17.64 16.71 9.10
N THR A 15 -17.99 17.95 8.80
CA THR A 15 -18.86 18.40 7.70
C THR A 15 -18.23 18.54 6.31
N SER A 16 -17.08 17.91 6.03
CA SER A 16 -16.41 18.02 4.70
C SER A 16 -16.60 16.81 3.76
N GLY A 17 -17.15 15.68 4.23
CA GLY A 17 -17.39 14.45 3.44
C GLY A 17 -18.83 14.22 2.98
N ILE A 18 -19.71 15.20 3.15
CA ILE A 18 -21.18 15.03 3.18
C ILE A 18 -21.80 14.50 1.87
N LEU A 19 -21.18 14.73 0.70
CA LEU A 19 -21.75 14.32 -0.59
C LEU A 19 -21.55 12.82 -0.90
N GLU A 20 -20.38 12.25 -0.59
CA GLU A 20 -20.16 10.79 -0.75
C GLU A 20 -20.83 9.98 0.36
N ASP A 21 -20.94 10.54 1.57
CA ASP A 21 -21.57 9.87 2.71
C ASP A 21 -23.08 9.66 2.54
N ARG A 22 -23.81 10.57 1.86
CA ARG A 22 -25.24 10.35 1.57
C ARG A 22 -25.45 9.24 0.55
N VAL A 23 -24.58 9.14 -0.46
CA VAL A 23 -24.67 8.09 -1.48
C VAL A 23 -24.31 6.75 -0.88
N TYR A 24 -23.24 6.66 -0.08
CA TYR A 24 -22.82 5.42 0.59
C TYR A 24 -23.80 4.98 1.69
N SER A 25 -24.26 5.90 2.53
CA SER A 25 -25.27 5.62 3.57
C SER A 25 -26.61 5.20 2.94
N SER A 26 -27.05 5.85 1.86
CA SER A 26 -28.28 5.43 1.17
C SER A 26 -28.13 4.11 0.41
N TYR A 27 -26.93 3.77 -0.08
CA TYR A 27 -26.68 2.47 -0.72
C TYR A 27 -26.71 1.33 0.29
N VAL A 28 -26.06 1.51 1.45
CA VAL A 28 -26.06 0.54 2.56
C VAL A 28 -27.44 0.43 3.19
N GLU A 29 -28.13 1.53 3.47
CA GLU A 29 -29.52 1.51 3.94
C GLU A 29 -30.48 0.88 2.91
N ARG A 30 -30.27 1.09 1.62
CA ARG A 30 -31.07 0.47 0.53
C ARG A 30 -30.72 -1.01 0.33
N LEU A 31 -29.51 -1.44 0.66
CA LEU A 31 -29.16 -2.87 0.74
C LEU A 31 -29.85 -3.51 1.94
N ILE A 32 -29.77 -2.88 3.11
CA ILE A 32 -30.40 -3.33 4.36
C ILE A 32 -31.92 -3.43 4.20
N ARG A 33 -32.57 -2.41 3.62
CA ARG A 33 -34.03 -2.43 3.35
C ARG A 33 -34.45 -3.43 2.27
N ARG A 34 -33.55 -3.82 1.35
CA ARG A 34 -33.85 -4.86 0.35
C ARG A 34 -33.74 -6.28 0.91
N THR A 35 -33.13 -6.47 2.09
CA THR A 35 -32.99 -7.80 2.70
C THR A 35 -34.26 -8.31 3.40
N ASP A 36 -35.34 -7.53 3.45
CA ASP A 36 -36.62 -7.92 4.08
C ASP A 36 -37.51 -8.85 3.23
N GLY A 37 -37.10 -9.28 2.03
CA GLY A 37 -37.96 -10.09 1.15
C GLY A 37 -37.30 -11.21 0.34
N GLY A 38 -35.99 -11.36 0.39
CA GLY A 38 -35.27 -12.40 -0.36
C GLY A 38 -33.82 -12.44 0.08
N GLY A 39 -33.49 -13.45 0.91
CA GLY A 39 -32.20 -13.56 1.57
C GLY A 39 -31.06 -13.65 0.56
N TYR A 40 -30.18 -12.66 0.55
CA TYR A 40 -28.90 -12.75 -0.15
C TYR A 40 -28.08 -13.92 0.44
N THR A 41 -27.88 -14.96 -0.36
CA THR A 41 -27.19 -16.20 0.06
C THR A 41 -25.68 -16.17 -0.23
N GLY A 42 -25.18 -15.04 -0.75
CA GLY A 42 -23.77 -14.86 -1.08
C GLY A 42 -22.88 -14.61 0.13
N HIS A 43 -21.61 -14.31 -0.13
CA HIS A 43 -20.64 -14.04 0.92
C HIS A 43 -20.94 -12.75 1.68
N ILE A 44 -21.03 -12.83 3.02
CA ILE A 44 -21.20 -11.68 3.91
C ILE A 44 -19.89 -11.41 4.64
N PRO A 45 -19.21 -10.29 4.38
CA PRO A 45 -17.92 -9.97 5.00
C PRO A 45 -18.09 -9.78 6.51
N PHE A 46 -17.10 -10.24 7.30
CA PHE A 46 -17.16 -10.29 8.78
C PHE A 46 -18.29 -11.15 9.38
N GLY A 47 -19.08 -11.85 8.55
CA GLY A 47 -20.21 -12.68 8.99
C GLY A 47 -19.81 -13.87 9.87
N GLN A 48 -18.64 -14.47 9.64
CA GLN A 48 -18.16 -15.64 10.38
C GLN A 48 -18.15 -15.44 11.91
N SER A 49 -17.96 -14.21 12.40
CA SER A 49 -17.96 -13.89 13.84
C SER A 49 -19.34 -13.74 14.47
N LYS A 50 -20.41 -13.73 13.65
CA LYS A 50 -21.79 -13.40 14.05
C LYS A 50 -22.78 -14.55 13.90
N TYR A 51 -22.28 -15.78 13.72
CA TYR A 51 -23.10 -16.99 13.54
C TYR A 51 -24.12 -17.18 14.68
N GLY A 52 -25.19 -17.95 14.40
CA GLY A 52 -26.24 -18.28 15.38
C GLY A 52 -27.34 -17.21 15.56
N LYS A 53 -27.29 -16.11 14.81
CA LYS A 53 -28.37 -15.10 14.74
C LYS A 53 -29.26 -15.35 13.53
N GLY A 54 -30.51 -14.87 13.59
CA GLY A 54 -31.37 -14.79 12.41
C GLY A 54 -30.75 -13.94 11.28
N TYR A 55 -31.17 -14.18 10.04
CA TYR A 55 -30.52 -13.61 8.86
C TYR A 55 -30.38 -12.08 8.88
N THR A 56 -31.42 -11.36 9.28
CA THR A 56 -31.43 -9.89 9.37
C THR A 56 -30.46 -9.35 10.43
N PRO A 57 -30.53 -9.75 11.72
CA PRO A 57 -29.56 -9.29 12.72
C PRO A 57 -28.13 -9.78 12.46
N TYR A 58 -27.95 -10.95 11.84
CA TYR A 58 -26.66 -11.46 11.36
C TYR A 58 -26.03 -10.49 10.35
N THR A 59 -26.72 -10.24 9.24
CA THR A 59 -26.25 -9.43 8.11
C THR A 59 -26.00 -7.99 8.54
N ASN A 60 -26.92 -7.40 9.29
CA ASN A 60 -26.79 -6.01 9.76
C ASN A 60 -25.56 -5.82 10.66
N SER A 61 -25.32 -6.76 11.59
CA SER A 61 -24.17 -6.66 12.48
C SER A 61 -22.84 -6.86 11.73
N ALA A 62 -22.78 -7.79 10.78
CA ALA A 62 -21.59 -8.05 9.99
C ALA A 62 -21.23 -6.86 9.07
N LEU A 63 -22.23 -6.25 8.42
CA LEU A 63 -22.02 -5.09 7.55
C LEU A 63 -21.63 -3.83 8.35
N CYS A 64 -22.15 -3.65 9.56
CA CYS A 64 -21.74 -2.55 10.44
C CYS A 64 -20.26 -2.67 10.86
N ASP A 65 -19.81 -3.88 11.21
CA ASP A 65 -18.41 -4.14 11.55
C ASP A 65 -17.49 -3.97 10.33
N PHE A 66 -17.90 -4.46 9.15
CA PHE A 66 -17.18 -4.27 7.89
C PHE A 66 -16.97 -2.79 7.57
N THR A 67 -18.04 -2.00 7.60
CA THR A 67 -17.99 -0.57 7.28
C THR A 67 -17.14 0.22 8.28
N THR A 68 -17.25 -0.10 9.58
CA THR A 68 -16.42 0.51 10.62
C THR A 68 -14.94 0.19 10.43
N ASN A 69 -14.61 -1.08 10.17
CA ASN A 69 -13.21 -1.49 9.96
C ASN A 69 -12.64 -0.89 8.67
N TYR A 70 -13.44 -0.84 7.60
CA TYR A 70 -13.07 -0.22 6.34
C TYR A 70 -12.74 1.27 6.52
N ARG A 71 -13.60 2.04 7.19
CA ARG A 71 -13.38 3.47 7.50
C ARG A 71 -12.13 3.70 8.36
N ARG A 72 -11.94 2.88 9.40
CA ARG A 72 -10.74 2.92 10.24
C ARG A 72 -9.47 2.61 9.45
N ARG A 73 -9.54 1.69 8.48
CA ARG A 73 -8.40 1.36 7.63
C ARG A 73 -8.14 2.42 6.58
N LEU A 74 -9.16 3.08 6.03
CA LEU A 74 -8.96 4.25 5.16
C LEU A 74 -8.29 5.42 5.90
N SER A 75 -8.65 5.67 7.16
CA SER A 75 -7.96 6.69 7.98
C SER A 75 -6.55 6.29 8.38
N THR A 76 -6.21 5.01 8.28
CA THR A 76 -4.87 4.44 8.57
C THR A 76 -4.18 3.96 7.29
N GLU A 77 -4.77 4.22 6.13
CA GLU A 77 -4.15 3.90 4.86
C GLU A 77 -2.96 4.83 4.67
N TRP A 78 -2.11 4.47 3.73
CA TRP A 78 -0.84 5.12 3.46
C TRP A 78 -1.06 6.53 2.91
N ALA A 79 -1.58 7.44 3.74
CA ALA A 79 -1.43 8.86 3.53
C ALA A 79 0.06 9.13 3.72
N PRO A 80 0.73 9.79 2.75
CA PRO A 80 2.08 10.23 3.00
C PRO A 80 2.02 11.11 4.24
N VAL A 81 2.61 10.63 5.34
CA VAL A 81 2.81 11.47 6.52
C VAL A 81 3.53 12.68 5.97
N SER A 82 2.95 13.88 6.12
CA SER A 82 3.66 15.13 5.88
C SER A 82 4.68 15.30 7.01
N VAL A 83 5.61 14.35 7.10
CA VAL A 83 6.87 14.60 7.77
C VAL A 83 7.43 15.73 6.95
N ILE A 84 7.46 16.91 7.53
CA ILE A 84 8.28 18.03 7.06
C ILE A 84 9.72 17.52 7.19
N ARG A 85 10.13 16.69 6.23
CA ARG A 85 11.53 16.37 6.02
C ARG A 85 12.04 17.64 5.36
N ARG A 86 13.10 18.21 5.93
CA ARG A 86 13.90 19.16 5.15
C ARG A 86 14.23 18.43 3.86
N ASP A 87 13.91 19.03 2.72
CA ASP A 87 14.24 18.44 1.44
C ASP A 87 15.72 18.05 1.50
N PRO A 88 16.06 16.77 1.32
CA PRO A 88 17.45 16.40 1.21
C PRO A 88 18.04 17.29 0.13
N PRO A 89 19.24 17.88 0.35
CA PRO A 89 19.83 18.73 -0.67
C PRO A 89 19.78 17.97 -1.99
N LEU A 90 19.17 18.58 -3.01
CA LEU A 90 19.09 18.01 -4.35
C LEU A 90 20.53 17.81 -4.82
N LEU A 91 21.09 16.65 -4.54
CA LEU A 91 22.40 16.26 -5.03
C LEU A 91 22.19 15.95 -6.51
N ILE A 92 22.17 16.99 -7.34
CA ILE A 92 22.10 16.93 -8.81
C ILE A 92 23.46 16.43 -9.37
N GLN A 93 24.20 15.65 -8.59
CA GLN A 93 25.30 14.90 -9.16
C GLN A 93 24.65 13.71 -9.87
N PRO A 94 24.84 13.56 -11.19
CA PRO A 94 24.38 12.36 -11.86
C PRO A 94 24.97 11.17 -11.10
N THR A 95 24.11 10.24 -10.69
CA THR A 95 24.56 9.04 -10.00
C THR A 95 25.44 8.27 -10.98
N GLU A 96 26.76 8.41 -10.85
CA GLU A 96 27.71 7.72 -11.72
C GLU A 96 27.60 6.21 -11.41
N ILE A 97 26.80 5.50 -12.21
CA ILE A 97 26.57 4.06 -12.07
C ILE A 97 27.91 3.30 -12.09
N TYR A 98 28.87 3.81 -12.87
CA TYR A 98 30.18 3.23 -13.07
C TYR A 98 31.28 4.11 -12.51
N HIS A 99 31.53 4.01 -11.20
CA HIS A 99 32.68 4.68 -10.58
C HIS A 99 33.98 4.32 -11.30
N LYS A 100 34.76 5.33 -11.69
CA LYS A 100 35.98 5.15 -12.47
C LYS A 100 37.00 4.29 -11.73
N HIS A 101 37.34 4.62 -10.49
CA HIS A 101 38.50 4.02 -9.80
C HIS A 101 38.15 2.85 -8.86
N VAL A 102 36.86 2.55 -8.67
CA VAL A 102 36.39 1.56 -7.69
C VAL A 102 35.75 0.35 -8.39
N GLY A 103 36.03 -0.85 -7.88
CA GLY A 103 35.34 -2.07 -8.30
C GLY A 103 33.86 -2.02 -7.96
N MET A 104 33.04 -2.80 -8.65
CA MET A 104 31.62 -2.94 -8.32
C MET A 104 31.46 -3.87 -7.10
N LEU A 105 30.35 -3.69 -6.37
CA LEU A 105 30.01 -4.53 -5.22
C LEU A 105 29.72 -5.98 -5.69
N PRO A 106 30.28 -7.02 -5.03
CA PRO A 106 29.82 -8.39 -5.21
C PRO A 106 28.29 -8.43 -4.97
N ASP A 107 27.52 -9.06 -5.85
CA ASP A 107 26.04 -9.01 -5.92
C ASP A 107 25.44 -7.83 -6.73
N TYR A 108 26.28 -7.04 -7.40
CA TYR A 108 25.76 -6.12 -8.42
C TYR A 108 25.17 -6.91 -9.61
N GLY A 109 23.84 -6.95 -9.69
CA GLY A 109 23.09 -7.64 -10.74
C GLY A 109 22.87 -6.83 -12.03
N GLY A 110 23.42 -5.61 -12.11
CA GLY A 110 23.33 -4.77 -13.30
C GLY A 110 24.36 -5.09 -14.38
N HIS A 111 24.27 -4.40 -15.51
CA HIS A 111 25.23 -4.55 -16.60
C HIS A 111 26.61 -4.02 -16.20
N VAL A 112 27.69 -4.74 -16.56
CA VAL A 112 29.07 -4.22 -16.46
C VAL A 112 29.72 -4.31 -17.85
N PRO A 113 30.08 -3.17 -18.47
CA PRO A 113 30.67 -3.16 -19.81
C PRO A 113 32.02 -3.88 -19.80
N GLY A 114 32.27 -4.72 -20.81
CA GLY A 114 33.54 -5.45 -20.96
C GLY A 114 33.72 -6.66 -20.03
N SER A 115 32.81 -6.91 -19.09
CA SER A 115 32.91 -8.02 -18.12
C SER A 115 32.96 -9.40 -18.79
N LYS A 116 32.20 -9.60 -19.89
CA LYS A 116 32.12 -10.87 -20.62
C LYS A 116 33.46 -11.35 -21.20
N PHE A 117 34.41 -10.44 -21.45
CA PHE A 117 35.70 -10.77 -22.07
C PHE A 117 36.82 -11.00 -21.04
N ARG A 118 36.48 -11.02 -19.74
CA ARG A 118 37.44 -11.03 -18.64
C ARG A 118 37.09 -12.15 -17.68
N VAL A 119 38.10 -12.92 -17.26
CA VAL A 119 37.97 -14.05 -16.34
C VAL A 119 39.24 -14.17 -15.50
N GLY A 120 39.13 -14.77 -14.32
CA GLY A 120 40.28 -15.18 -13.51
C GLY A 120 40.73 -14.18 -12.44
N LYS A 121 40.01 -13.08 -12.19
CA LYS A 121 40.23 -12.21 -11.03
C LYS A 121 39.02 -12.22 -10.10
N THR A 122 39.15 -11.57 -8.95
CA THR A 122 38.02 -11.31 -8.05
C THR A 122 37.04 -10.33 -8.70
N PHE A 123 35.76 -10.43 -8.37
CA PHE A 123 34.70 -9.59 -8.95
C PHE A 123 35.02 -8.08 -8.91
N GLY A 124 35.54 -7.59 -7.79
CA GLY A 124 35.92 -6.18 -7.64
C GLY A 124 37.04 -5.76 -8.61
N ASN A 125 38.09 -6.58 -8.74
CA ASN A 125 39.19 -6.31 -9.67
C ASN A 125 38.74 -6.45 -11.13
N ASP A 126 37.89 -7.43 -11.42
CA ASP A 126 37.40 -7.65 -12.77
C ASP A 126 36.49 -6.53 -13.26
N THR A 127 35.57 -6.07 -12.42
CA THR A 127 34.68 -4.97 -12.77
C THR A 127 35.40 -3.61 -12.79
N ARG A 128 36.41 -3.42 -11.94
CA ARG A 128 37.28 -2.23 -11.96
C ARG A 128 37.99 -2.12 -13.31
N ASP A 129 38.65 -3.18 -13.75
CA ASP A 129 39.40 -3.16 -14.99
C ASP A 129 38.49 -3.26 -16.24
N ALA A 130 37.29 -3.84 -16.13
CA ALA A 130 36.31 -3.86 -17.24
C ALA A 130 35.86 -2.44 -17.64
N LYS A 131 35.86 -1.51 -16.68
CA LYS A 131 35.53 -0.09 -16.85
C LYS A 131 36.72 0.79 -17.27
N ARG A 132 37.85 0.20 -17.67
CA ARG A 132 39.08 0.92 -18.07
C ARG A 132 38.85 1.99 -19.14
N TRP A 133 37.94 1.72 -20.08
CA TRP A 133 37.54 2.68 -21.11
C TRP A 133 36.93 3.97 -20.57
N LEU A 134 36.35 3.98 -19.36
CA LEU A 134 35.82 5.19 -18.70
C LEU A 134 36.92 6.08 -18.09
N ARG A 135 38.12 5.52 -17.88
CA ARG A 135 39.29 6.26 -17.37
C ARG A 135 40.19 6.82 -18.47
N GLY A 136 40.15 6.24 -19.66
CA GLY A 136 41.03 6.59 -20.78
C GLY A 136 42.47 6.08 -20.63
N ASP A 137 42.74 5.17 -19.69
CA ASP A 137 44.06 4.64 -19.37
C ASP A 137 44.35 3.32 -20.10
N PHE A 138 44.43 3.29 -21.43
CA PHE A 138 44.51 2.06 -22.25
C PHE A 138 45.83 1.26 -22.18
N SER A 139 46.82 1.67 -21.38
CA SER A 139 48.17 1.08 -21.39
C SER A 139 48.23 -0.28 -20.68
N MET A 140 48.51 -1.37 -21.39
CA MET A 140 48.47 -2.76 -20.88
C MET A 140 48.88 -2.92 -19.41
#